data_AF-A0A2E3Q1S2-F1
#
_entry.id   AF-A0A2E3Q1S2-F1
#
_cell.length_a   1.000
_cell.length_b   1.000
_cell.length_c   1.000
_cell.angle_alpha   90.00
_cell.angle_beta   90.00
_cell.angle_gamma   90.00
#
_symmetry.space_group_name_H-M   'P 1'
#
loop_
_entity.id
_entity.type
_entity.pdbx_description
1 polymer ?
#
loop_
_entity_poly.entity_id
_entity_poly.type
_entity_poly.pdbx_seq_one_letter_code
_entity_poly.pdbx_strand_id
1 'polypeptide(L)'
;MIPDRRHHRAFTLLEALVAIAIFGSLLFVATSLVRDIGDSRRRTETRMQSIEGATVALDALAARLTVATASDASGGSGIVGDATSIRVTGSGVSIRRLAPDAALSPLVDRAALELELDADGLAISEDGFDRSTLIPGLHALRFRYHDGSDWRDGWDSGVDGLPVAVEARFWFDPWTEGRHPDWMPLPEETDPADLSDEVDEFDDFDDFDEFDDFTRSTPIPVAMEDGPAPDRIRIIALLDPVPVDGGGSNSDKKPEAEDFP
;
A
#
# COMPACT_ATOMS: atom_id res chain seq x y z
N MET A 1 -5.21 82.46 28.95
CA MET A 1 -4.72 81.47 27.96
C MET A 1 -3.61 80.68 28.65
N ILE A 2 -3.94 79.52 29.21
CA ILE A 2 -3.00 78.69 29.97
C ILE A 2 -2.38 77.70 28.97
N PRO A 3 -1.05 77.64 28.81
CA PRO A 3 -0.44 76.65 27.95
C PRO A 3 -0.44 75.30 28.66
N ASP A 4 -1.21 74.34 28.15
CA ASP A 4 -1.13 72.94 28.53
C ASP A 4 0.29 72.43 28.25
N ARG A 5 1.07 72.19 29.32
CA ARG A 5 2.34 71.49 29.22
C ARG A 5 2.04 70.03 28.91
N ARG A 6 2.14 69.67 27.63
CA ARG A 6 2.17 68.28 27.19
C ARG A 6 3.44 67.63 27.71
N HIS A 7 3.34 66.89 28.81
CA HIS A 7 4.41 66.02 29.28
C HIS A 7 4.72 64.97 28.20
N HIS A 8 5.77 65.21 27.42
CA HIS A 8 6.35 64.20 26.56
C HIS A 8 7.11 63.25 27.49
N ARG A 9 6.44 62.15 27.87
CA ARG A 9 7.10 61.06 28.59
C ARG A 9 8.08 60.42 27.61
N ALA A 10 9.36 60.70 27.78
CA ALA A 10 10.41 59.96 27.09
C ALA A 10 10.34 58.50 27.56
N PHE A 11 10.21 57.59 26.60
CA PHE A 11 10.13 56.14 26.82
C PHE A 11 11.36 55.68 27.61
N THR A 12 11.16 54.85 28.63
CA THR A 12 12.29 54.33 29.41
C THR A 12 13.02 53.24 28.62
N LEU A 13 14.35 53.15 28.76
CA LEU A 13 15.18 52.14 28.07
C LEU A 13 14.71 50.70 28.38
N LEU A 14 14.20 50.48 29.60
CA LEU A 14 13.58 49.21 30.03
C LEU A 14 12.34 48.88 29.17
N GLU A 15 11.48 49.85 28.91
CA GLU A 15 10.24 49.66 28.15
C GLU A 15 10.54 49.33 26.68
N ALA A 16 11.57 49.95 26.10
CA ALA A 16 12.05 49.61 24.77
C ALA A 16 12.62 48.18 24.71
N LEU A 17 13.41 47.76 25.71
CA LEU A 17 13.92 46.39 25.78
C LEU A 17 12.79 45.36 25.93
N VAL A 18 11.80 45.65 26.78
CA VAL A 18 10.63 44.77 26.95
C VAL A 18 9.82 44.68 25.66
N ALA A 19 9.59 45.80 24.97
CA ALA A 19 8.87 45.81 23.70
C ALA A 19 9.60 44.96 22.64
N ILE A 20 10.93 45.05 22.56
CA ILE A 20 11.73 44.25 21.62
C ILE A 20 11.68 42.77 22.00
N ALA A 21 11.79 42.42 23.30
CA ALA A 21 11.71 41.04 23.76
C ALA A 21 10.34 40.41 23.41
N ILE A 22 9.24 41.13 23.67
CA ILE A 22 7.89 40.68 23.32
C ILE A 22 7.75 40.55 21.81
N PHE A 23 8.25 41.52 21.04
CA PHE A 23 8.19 41.47 19.58
C PHE A 23 8.97 40.27 19.03
N GLY A 24 10.16 39.99 19.59
CA GLY A 24 10.96 38.82 19.26
C GLY A 24 10.23 37.51 19.57
N SER A 25 9.63 37.38 20.76
CA SER A 25 8.87 36.18 21.11
C SER A 25 7.65 35.98 20.21
N LEU A 26 6.96 37.06 19.84
CA LEU A 26 5.81 36.99 18.94
C LEU A 26 6.25 36.55 17.54
N LEU A 27 7.37 37.07 17.05
CA LEU A 27 7.92 36.68 15.75
C LEU A 27 8.35 35.21 15.74
N PHE A 28 8.99 34.74 16.81
CA PHE A 28 9.39 33.33 16.97
C PHE A 28 8.18 32.39 16.93
N VAL A 29 7.14 32.67 17.73
CA VAL A 29 5.91 31.87 17.75
C VAL A 29 5.23 31.89 16.38
N ALA A 30 5.17 33.05 15.71
CA ALA A 30 4.60 33.15 14.37
C ALA A 30 5.37 32.28 13.35
N THR A 31 6.71 32.26 13.42
CA THR A 31 7.52 31.41 12.53
C THR A 31 7.37 29.91 12.82
N SER A 32 7.23 29.50 14.08
CA SER A 32 6.96 28.11 14.46
C SER A 32 5.63 27.64 13.87
N LEU A 33 4.56 28.40 14.09
CA LEU A 33 3.22 28.06 13.59
C LEU A 33 3.19 27.89 12.07
N VAL A 34 3.91 28.74 11.32
CA VAL A 34 3.98 28.63 9.86
C VAL A 34 4.68 27.33 9.43
N ARG A 35 5.72 26.90 10.15
CA ARG A 35 6.41 25.63 9.89
C ARG A 35 5.50 24.44 10.23
N ASP A 36 4.85 24.47 11.40
CA ASP A 36 3.94 23.41 11.85
C ASP A 36 2.79 23.17 10.87
N ILE A 37 2.22 24.25 10.31
CA ILE A 37 1.18 24.17 9.28
C ILE A 37 1.73 23.52 8.00
N GLY A 38 2.97 23.85 7.61
CA GLY A 38 3.64 23.27 6.45
C GLY A 38 3.84 21.75 6.60
N ASP A 39 4.34 21.32 7.75
CA ASP A 39 4.62 19.91 8.02
C ASP A 39 3.35 19.09 8.19
N SER A 40 2.33 19.65 8.85
CA SER A 40 1.01 19.03 8.95
C SER A 40 0.40 18.79 7.57
N ARG A 41 0.54 19.76 6.66
CA ARG A 41 0.06 19.63 5.29
C ARG A 41 0.81 18.55 4.51
N ARG A 42 2.14 18.51 4.60
CA ARG A 42 2.96 17.49 3.93
C ARG A 42 2.62 16.08 4.41
N ARG A 43 2.54 15.87 5.73
CA ARG A 43 2.14 14.58 6.32
C ARG A 43 0.75 14.14 5.83
N THR A 44 -0.19 15.08 5.73
CA THR A 44 -1.54 14.80 5.23
C THR A 44 -1.50 14.41 3.75
N GLU A 45 -0.73 15.10 2.93
CA GLU A 45 -0.59 14.83 1.49
C GLU A 45 0.02 13.45 1.24
N THR A 46 1.11 13.10 1.93
CA THR A 46 1.72 11.76 1.84
C THR A 46 0.73 10.67 2.28
N ARG A 47 0.01 10.86 3.40
CA ARG A 47 -0.98 9.88 3.87
C ARG A 47 -2.15 9.74 2.90
N MET A 48 -2.59 10.83 2.26
CA MET A 48 -3.61 10.78 1.20
C MET A 48 -3.11 9.98 0.00
N GLN A 49 -1.88 10.22 -0.46
CA GLN A 49 -1.28 9.49 -1.58
C GLN A 49 -1.22 7.98 -1.31
N SER A 50 -0.80 7.55 -0.11
CA SER A 50 -0.77 6.12 0.25
C SER A 50 -2.17 5.50 0.31
N ILE A 51 -3.17 6.24 0.81
CA ILE A 51 -4.57 5.75 0.87
C ILE A 51 -5.17 5.62 -0.54
N GLU A 52 -4.94 6.60 -1.40
CA GLU A 52 -5.41 6.59 -2.79
C GLU A 52 -4.73 5.45 -3.56
N GLY A 53 -3.41 5.33 -3.46
CA GLY A 53 -2.64 4.25 -4.07
C GLY A 53 -3.13 2.86 -3.61
N ALA A 54 -3.42 2.69 -2.32
CA ALA A 54 -3.97 1.46 -1.79
C ALA A 54 -5.35 1.12 -2.35
N THR A 55 -6.21 2.12 -2.49
CA THR A 55 -7.54 1.93 -3.07
C THR A 55 -7.41 1.50 -4.53
N VAL A 56 -6.55 2.17 -5.30
CA VAL A 56 -6.27 1.82 -6.70
C VAL A 56 -5.69 0.42 -6.82
N ALA A 57 -4.71 0.05 -5.99
CA ALA A 57 -4.08 -1.28 -5.99
C ALA A 57 -5.12 -2.38 -5.73
N LEU A 58 -5.96 -2.19 -4.72
CA LEU A 58 -6.99 -3.15 -4.34
C LEU A 58 -8.11 -3.25 -5.39
N ASP A 59 -8.48 -2.14 -6.03
CA ASP A 59 -9.46 -2.14 -7.11
C ASP A 59 -8.90 -2.79 -8.38
N ALA A 60 -7.64 -2.53 -8.72
CA ALA A 60 -6.95 -3.18 -9.83
C ALA A 60 -6.85 -4.69 -9.61
N LEU A 61 -6.44 -5.11 -8.40
CA LEU A 61 -6.40 -6.51 -8.01
C LEU A 61 -7.79 -7.17 -8.09
N ALA A 62 -8.82 -6.52 -7.54
CA ALA A 62 -10.18 -7.05 -7.58
C ALA A 62 -10.73 -7.18 -9.01
N ALA A 63 -10.50 -6.17 -9.84
CA ALA A 63 -10.87 -6.19 -11.26
C ALA A 63 -10.15 -7.33 -11.99
N ARG A 64 -8.86 -7.53 -11.71
CA ARG A 64 -8.07 -8.59 -12.34
C ARG A 64 -8.51 -9.98 -11.90
N LEU A 65 -8.74 -10.19 -10.61
CA LEU A 65 -9.22 -11.46 -10.05
C LEU A 65 -10.59 -11.87 -10.60
N THR A 66 -11.44 -10.89 -10.95
CA THR A 66 -12.76 -11.14 -11.56
C THR A 66 -12.64 -11.82 -12.93
N VAL A 67 -11.54 -11.61 -13.65
CA VAL A 67 -11.29 -12.19 -14.98
C VAL A 67 -10.14 -13.20 -14.95
N ALA A 68 -9.70 -13.64 -13.77
CA ALA A 68 -8.57 -14.53 -13.62
C ALA A 68 -8.81 -15.88 -14.28
N THR A 69 -7.73 -16.49 -14.78
CA THR A 69 -7.76 -17.83 -15.36
C THR A 69 -6.86 -18.76 -14.57
N ALA A 70 -7.20 -20.05 -14.48
CA ALA A 70 -6.36 -21.04 -13.80
C ALA A 70 -5.01 -21.25 -14.51
N SER A 71 -4.97 -21.03 -15.83
CA SER A 71 -3.76 -21.12 -16.64
C SER A 71 -3.56 -19.87 -17.50
N ASP A 72 -2.30 -19.54 -17.77
CA ASP A 72 -1.88 -18.47 -18.66
C ASP A 72 -1.89 -18.91 -20.15
N ALA A 73 -1.47 -18.01 -21.05
CA ALA A 73 -1.47 -18.27 -22.50
C ALA A 73 -0.43 -19.32 -22.95
N SER A 74 0.62 -19.54 -22.16
CA SER A 74 1.65 -20.54 -22.39
C SER A 74 1.31 -21.90 -21.76
N GLY A 75 0.20 -21.98 -21.02
CA GLY A 75 -0.20 -23.15 -20.23
C GLY A 75 0.44 -23.21 -18.85
N GLY A 76 1.15 -22.16 -18.43
CA GLY A 76 1.61 -21.96 -17.06
C GLY A 76 0.48 -21.52 -16.14
N SER A 77 0.80 -21.26 -14.88
CA SER A 77 -0.18 -20.92 -13.85
C SER A 77 -0.67 -19.47 -14.00
N GLY A 78 -2.00 -19.31 -13.99
CA GLY A 78 -2.61 -18.00 -14.17
C GLY A 78 -2.64 -17.15 -12.90
N ILE A 79 -2.68 -17.74 -11.71
CA ILE A 79 -2.42 -17.06 -10.44
C ILE A 79 -1.22 -17.72 -9.79
N VAL A 80 -0.21 -16.92 -9.47
CA VAL A 80 0.94 -17.34 -8.67
C VAL A 80 1.23 -16.24 -7.67
N GLY A 81 1.46 -16.59 -6.42
CA GLY A 81 1.90 -15.62 -5.42
C GLY A 81 2.24 -16.25 -4.08
N ASP A 82 2.85 -15.42 -3.24
CA ASP A 82 3.24 -15.71 -1.86
C ASP A 82 2.67 -14.63 -0.93
N ALA A 83 3.21 -14.49 0.27
CA ALA A 83 2.75 -13.51 1.24
C ALA A 83 2.98 -12.07 0.77
N THR A 84 3.96 -11.79 -0.09
CA THR A 84 4.40 -10.42 -0.44
C THR A 84 4.30 -10.08 -1.92
N SER A 85 3.96 -11.06 -2.76
CA SER A 85 3.80 -10.88 -4.19
C SER A 85 2.60 -11.65 -4.71
N ILE A 86 1.94 -11.09 -5.72
CA ILE A 86 0.90 -11.80 -6.47
C ILE A 86 0.93 -11.40 -7.93
N ARG A 87 0.93 -12.41 -8.80
CA ARG A 87 0.74 -12.28 -10.25
C ARG A 87 -0.59 -12.91 -10.65
N VAL A 88 -1.43 -12.14 -11.32
CA VAL A 88 -2.75 -12.54 -11.79
C VAL A 88 -2.86 -12.34 -13.30
N THR A 89 -2.90 -13.44 -14.01
CA THR A 89 -3.30 -13.55 -15.41
C THR A 89 -4.78 -13.85 -15.49
N GLY A 90 -5.41 -13.22 -16.47
CA GLY A 90 -6.84 -13.24 -16.71
C GLY A 90 -7.14 -12.92 -18.16
N SER A 91 -8.32 -13.35 -18.61
CA SER A 91 -8.74 -13.17 -19.99
C SER A 91 -9.72 -12.01 -20.09
N GLY A 92 -9.26 -10.89 -20.65
CA GLY A 92 -10.11 -9.78 -21.07
C GLY A 92 -10.53 -9.95 -22.54
N VAL A 93 -11.68 -9.38 -22.89
CA VAL A 93 -12.06 -9.19 -24.29
C VAL A 93 -12.08 -7.70 -24.55
N SER A 94 -11.07 -7.18 -25.26
CA SER A 94 -11.09 -5.82 -25.76
C SER A 94 -11.72 -5.83 -27.16
N ILE A 95 -12.80 -5.08 -27.33
CA ILE A 95 -13.43 -4.94 -28.63
C ILE A 95 -12.74 -3.78 -29.34
N ARG A 96 -11.80 -4.10 -30.24
CA ARG A 96 -11.11 -3.08 -31.04
C ARG A 96 -11.69 -3.05 -32.46
N ARG A 97 -11.93 -1.84 -32.95
CA ARG A 97 -12.26 -1.62 -34.37
C ARG A 97 -10.94 -1.49 -35.13
N LEU A 98 -10.56 -2.53 -35.89
CA LEU A 98 -9.26 -2.57 -36.60
C LEU A 98 -9.21 -1.65 -37.82
N ALA A 99 -10.35 -1.22 -38.36
CA ALA A 99 -10.46 -0.20 -39.41
C ALA A 99 -11.82 0.51 -39.32
N PRO A 100 -11.97 1.76 -39.82
CA PRO A 100 -13.20 2.55 -39.72
C PRO A 100 -14.48 1.79 -40.17
N ASP A 101 -14.36 0.94 -41.18
CA ASP A 101 -15.45 0.13 -41.76
C ASP A 101 -15.38 -1.37 -41.40
N ALA A 102 -14.45 -1.79 -40.53
CA ALA A 102 -14.33 -3.17 -40.12
C ALA A 102 -15.31 -3.53 -38.99
N ALA A 103 -15.77 -4.78 -39.00
CA ALA A 103 -16.51 -5.36 -37.89
C ALA A 103 -15.67 -5.31 -36.59
N LEU A 104 -16.35 -5.08 -35.48
CA LEU A 104 -15.78 -5.20 -34.14
C LEU A 104 -15.21 -6.61 -33.99
N SER A 105 -13.89 -6.73 -33.87
CA SER A 105 -13.24 -8.02 -33.62
C SER A 105 -12.93 -8.13 -32.13
N PRO A 106 -13.36 -9.19 -31.44
CA PRO A 106 -12.92 -9.44 -30.08
C PRO A 106 -11.42 -9.75 -30.13
N LEU A 107 -10.60 -8.86 -29.57
CA LEU A 107 -9.22 -9.16 -29.26
C LEU A 107 -9.22 -9.75 -27.86
N VAL A 108 -8.81 -11.01 -27.74
CA VAL A 108 -8.55 -11.60 -26.44
C VAL A 108 -7.28 -10.93 -25.92
N ASP A 109 -7.45 -10.10 -24.90
CA ASP A 109 -6.35 -9.42 -24.23
C ASP A 109 -6.04 -10.18 -22.95
N ARG A 110 -4.85 -10.76 -22.89
CA ARG A 110 -4.35 -11.49 -21.73
C ARG A 110 -3.09 -10.79 -21.27
N ALA A 111 -3.20 -9.98 -20.22
CA ALA A 111 -2.11 -9.18 -19.67
C ALA A 111 -1.92 -9.46 -18.18
N ALA A 112 -0.83 -10.05 -17.73
CA ALA A 112 -0.63 -10.28 -16.29
C ALA A 112 -0.58 -8.94 -15.52
N LEU A 113 -1.28 -8.88 -14.37
CA LEU A 113 -1.07 -7.87 -13.36
C LEU A 113 -0.17 -8.47 -12.28
N GLU A 114 0.85 -7.74 -11.87
CA GLU A 114 1.75 -8.14 -10.80
C GLU A 114 1.82 -7.03 -9.76
N LEU A 115 1.68 -7.43 -8.49
CA LEU A 115 1.86 -6.58 -7.33
C LEU A 115 2.94 -7.21 -6.46
N GLU A 116 3.95 -6.42 -6.11
CA GLU A 116 5.09 -6.87 -5.30
C GLU A 116 5.50 -5.77 -4.32
N LEU A 117 5.84 -6.17 -3.09
CA LEU A 117 6.45 -5.26 -2.12
C LEU A 117 7.95 -5.12 -2.42
N ASP A 118 8.40 -3.89 -2.66
CA ASP A 118 9.79 -3.50 -2.91
C ASP A 118 10.28 -2.54 -1.80
N ALA A 119 11.56 -2.17 -1.83
CA ALA A 119 12.19 -1.26 -0.86
C ALA A 119 11.46 0.11 -0.77
N ASP A 120 10.96 0.61 -1.90
CA ASP A 120 10.26 1.90 -1.98
C ASP A 120 8.76 1.82 -1.66
N GLY A 121 8.20 0.61 -1.53
CA GLY A 121 6.77 0.36 -1.27
C GLY A 121 6.13 -0.62 -2.24
N LEU A 122 4.82 -0.45 -2.54
CA LEU A 122 4.11 -1.37 -3.43
C LEU A 122 4.37 -1.01 -4.90
N ALA A 123 5.00 -1.93 -5.62
CA ALA A 123 5.16 -1.87 -7.06
C ALA A 123 3.98 -2.54 -7.77
N ILE A 124 3.63 -1.99 -8.94
CA ILE A 124 2.68 -2.56 -9.89
C ILE A 124 3.36 -2.70 -11.26
N SER A 125 3.20 -3.87 -11.87
CA SER A 125 3.59 -4.14 -13.27
C SER A 125 2.41 -4.76 -14.02
N GLU A 126 2.24 -4.37 -15.28
CA GLU A 126 1.31 -5.00 -16.21
C GLU A 126 2.07 -5.39 -17.48
N ASP A 127 1.70 -6.52 -18.10
CA ASP A 127 2.38 -6.99 -19.33
C ASP A 127 2.50 -5.87 -20.38
N GLY A 128 3.74 -5.56 -20.77
CA GLY A 128 4.04 -4.53 -21.76
C GLY A 128 4.20 -3.11 -21.21
N PHE A 129 4.10 -2.93 -19.89
CA PHE A 129 4.38 -1.68 -19.19
C PHE A 129 5.55 -1.84 -18.22
N ASP A 130 6.32 -0.76 -18.05
CA ASP A 130 7.39 -0.73 -17.06
C ASP A 130 6.82 -0.75 -15.64
N ARG A 131 7.53 -1.42 -14.73
CA ARG A 131 7.20 -1.45 -13.30
C ARG A 131 7.18 -0.01 -12.76
N SER A 132 6.16 0.29 -11.94
CA SER A 132 6.03 1.60 -11.29
C SER A 132 5.59 1.44 -9.84
N THR A 133 6.08 2.32 -8.96
CA THR A 133 5.67 2.35 -7.55
C THR A 133 4.30 3.02 -7.42
N LEU A 134 3.30 2.27 -6.97
CA LEU A 134 1.92 2.74 -6.81
C LEU A 134 1.66 3.31 -5.41
N ILE A 135 2.28 2.71 -4.39
CA ILE A 135 2.14 3.12 -2.99
C ILE A 135 3.54 3.34 -2.42
N PRO A 136 4.06 4.57 -2.44
CA PRO A 136 5.34 4.86 -1.81
C PRO A 136 5.23 4.70 -0.29
N GLY A 137 6.30 4.19 0.33
CA GLY A 137 6.38 4.04 1.78
C GLY A 137 5.37 3.05 2.37
N LEU A 138 4.90 2.08 1.58
CA LEU A 138 4.15 0.96 2.16
C LEU A 138 5.11 0.14 3.02
N HIS A 139 4.84 0.04 4.32
CA HIS A 139 5.74 -0.63 5.25
C HIS A 139 5.62 -2.15 5.14
N ALA A 140 4.40 -2.67 5.07
CA ALA A 140 4.18 -4.10 4.98
C ALA A 140 2.94 -4.45 4.16
N LEU A 141 2.98 -5.63 3.55
CA LEU A 141 1.94 -6.20 2.69
C LEU A 141 1.81 -7.68 2.99
N ARG A 142 0.58 -8.18 3.17
CA ARG A 142 0.33 -9.63 3.19
C ARG A 142 -0.79 -10.03 2.25
N PHE A 143 -0.52 -11.01 1.39
CA PHE A 143 -1.51 -11.79 0.67
C PHE A 143 -1.77 -13.14 1.35
N ARG A 144 -3.03 -13.56 1.35
CA ARG A 144 -3.43 -14.93 1.71
C ARG A 144 -4.47 -15.44 0.75
N TYR A 145 -4.51 -16.76 0.59
CA TYR A 145 -5.32 -17.42 -0.42
C TYR A 145 -6.20 -18.48 0.25
N HIS A 146 -7.50 -18.45 -0.02
CA HIS A 146 -8.47 -19.36 0.55
C HIS A 146 -8.80 -20.47 -0.43
N ASP A 147 -8.69 -21.72 0.00
CA ASP A 147 -8.98 -22.88 -0.86
C ASP A 147 -10.40 -23.42 -0.76
N GLY A 148 -11.21 -22.82 0.11
CA GLY A 148 -12.56 -23.28 0.45
C GLY A 148 -12.66 -23.84 1.85
N SER A 149 -11.52 -24.25 2.45
CA SER A 149 -11.43 -24.74 3.82
C SER A 149 -10.52 -23.88 4.68
N ASP A 150 -9.30 -23.61 4.20
CA ASP A 150 -8.24 -22.96 4.95
C ASP A 150 -7.57 -21.82 4.16
N TRP A 151 -6.91 -20.92 4.91
CA TRP A 151 -6.12 -19.82 4.37
C TRP A 151 -4.63 -20.15 4.32
N ARG A 152 -4.02 -19.98 3.16
CA ARG A 152 -2.61 -20.28 2.88
C ARG A 152 -1.83 -19.00 2.51
N ASP A 153 -0.52 -19.02 2.72
CA ASP A 153 0.39 -17.90 2.42
C ASP A 153 1.03 -17.98 1.02
N GLY A 154 0.65 -18.97 0.22
CA GLY A 154 1.09 -19.10 -1.17
C GLY A 154 0.09 -19.86 -2.00
N TRP A 155 0.11 -19.60 -3.31
CA TRP A 155 -0.83 -20.20 -4.25
C TRP A 155 -0.22 -20.39 -5.63
N ASP A 156 -0.53 -21.52 -6.25
CA ASP A 156 -0.24 -21.80 -7.64
C ASP A 156 -1.49 -22.40 -8.31
N SER A 157 -2.14 -21.65 -9.19
CA SER A 157 -3.38 -22.09 -9.82
C SER A 157 -3.21 -23.17 -10.87
N GLY A 158 -1.98 -23.43 -11.34
CA GLY A 158 -1.68 -24.56 -12.21
C GLY A 158 -1.71 -25.88 -11.45
N VAL A 159 -1.51 -25.85 -10.13
CA VAL A 159 -1.54 -27.02 -9.24
C VAL A 159 -2.88 -27.11 -8.51
N ASP A 160 -3.32 -26.01 -7.90
CA ASP A 160 -4.44 -26.00 -6.96
C ASP A 160 -5.77 -25.54 -7.58
N GLY A 161 -5.76 -25.05 -8.82
CA GLY A 161 -6.89 -24.34 -9.40
C GLY A 161 -7.03 -22.90 -8.89
N LEU A 162 -8.17 -22.25 -9.15
CA LEU A 162 -8.38 -20.88 -8.67
C LEU A 162 -8.68 -20.87 -7.17
N PRO A 163 -8.12 -19.91 -6.40
CA PRO A 163 -8.50 -19.74 -5.00
C PRO A 163 -9.95 -19.26 -4.92
N VAL A 164 -10.65 -19.65 -3.86
CA VAL A 164 -12.02 -19.18 -3.58
C VAL A 164 -12.02 -17.70 -3.20
N ALA A 165 -11.00 -17.26 -2.48
CA ALA A 165 -10.80 -15.85 -2.15
C ALA A 165 -9.33 -15.50 -1.98
N VAL A 166 -9.00 -14.23 -2.20
CA VAL A 166 -7.71 -13.64 -1.90
C VAL A 166 -7.91 -12.53 -0.86
N GLU A 167 -7.12 -12.56 0.20
CA GLU A 167 -7.05 -11.50 1.21
C GLU A 167 -5.80 -10.67 0.96
N ALA A 168 -5.94 -9.35 0.95
CA ALA A 168 -4.83 -8.41 0.89
C ALA A 168 -4.88 -7.49 2.11
N ARG A 169 -3.75 -7.37 2.83
CA ARG A 169 -3.58 -6.53 4.03
C ARG A 169 -2.41 -5.58 3.86
N PHE A 170 -2.65 -4.29 4.10
CA PHE A 170 -1.63 -3.23 3.98
C PHE A 170 -1.39 -2.55 5.34
N TRP A 171 -0.13 -2.24 5.63
CA TRP A 171 0.32 -1.43 6.77
C TRP A 171 1.18 -0.28 6.26
N PHE A 172 0.82 0.96 6.60
CA PHE A 172 1.57 2.17 6.23
C PHE A 172 2.49 2.65 7.35
N ASP A 173 2.14 2.35 8.59
CA ASP A 173 2.91 2.75 9.75
C ASP A 173 3.91 1.62 10.13
N PRO A 174 5.16 1.97 10.52
CA PRO A 174 6.16 0.98 10.89
C PRO A 174 5.73 0.20 12.13
N TRP A 175 6.12 -1.07 12.20
CA TRP A 175 5.89 -1.85 13.42
C TRP A 175 6.82 -1.38 14.55
N THR A 176 6.29 -1.39 15.77
CA THR A 176 7.12 -1.16 16.96
C THR A 176 8.25 -2.18 17.02
N GLU A 177 9.46 -1.73 17.33
CA GLU A 177 10.69 -2.55 17.36
C GLU A 177 10.49 -3.93 18.00
N GLY A 178 11.02 -4.97 17.34
CA GLY A 178 10.97 -6.35 17.80
C GLY A 178 9.75 -7.16 17.34
N ARG A 179 8.88 -6.61 16.48
CA ARG A 179 7.77 -7.33 15.84
C ARG A 179 7.96 -7.37 14.32
N HIS A 180 8.82 -8.27 13.85
CA HIS A 180 8.92 -8.62 12.44
C HIS A 180 8.25 -10.00 12.24
N PRO A 181 7.09 -10.08 11.59
CA PRO A 181 6.45 -11.34 11.27
C PRO A 181 7.32 -12.19 10.35
N ASP A 182 7.20 -13.50 10.52
CA ASP A 182 8.00 -14.49 9.80
C ASP A 182 7.75 -14.48 8.28
N TRP A 183 6.63 -13.93 7.83
CA TRP A 183 6.24 -13.87 6.41
C TRP A 183 6.84 -12.67 5.67
N MET A 184 7.32 -11.65 6.39
CA MET A 184 7.90 -10.47 5.75
C MET A 184 9.38 -10.77 5.44
N PRO A 185 9.89 -10.40 4.25
CA PRO A 185 11.32 -10.46 4.00
C PRO A 185 12.04 -9.55 4.99
N LEU A 186 13.13 -10.06 5.60
CA LEU A 186 13.98 -9.20 6.41
C LEU A 186 14.49 -8.06 5.52
N PRO A 187 14.53 -6.81 6.02
CA PRO A 187 15.18 -5.75 5.27
C PRO A 187 16.58 -6.24 4.89
N GLU A 188 16.92 -6.15 3.61
CA GLU A 188 18.29 -6.42 3.17
C GLU A 188 19.20 -5.58 4.06
N GLU A 189 20.11 -6.21 4.79
CA GLU A 189 21.07 -5.49 5.63
C GLU A 189 21.79 -4.50 4.72
N THR A 190 21.39 -3.23 4.78
CA THR A 190 22.06 -2.17 4.05
C THR A 190 23.48 -2.19 4.57
N ASP A 191 24.46 -2.47 3.71
CA ASP A 191 25.86 -2.47 4.11
C ASP A 191 26.11 -1.11 4.80
N PRO A 192 26.59 -1.07 6.05
CA PRO A 192 26.84 0.19 6.74
C PRO A 192 27.78 1.13 5.97
N ALA A 193 28.46 0.65 4.93
CA ALA A 193 29.18 1.45 3.95
C ALA A 193 28.31 2.34 3.03
N ASP A 194 27.03 2.03 2.80
CA ASP A 194 26.12 2.84 1.96
C ASP A 194 25.42 3.98 2.73
N LEU A 195 25.46 3.94 4.07
CA LEU A 195 24.87 4.97 4.94
C LEU A 195 25.84 6.10 5.31
N SER A 196 27.10 6.04 4.85
CA SER A 196 28.12 7.05 5.21
C SER A 196 28.05 8.35 4.41
N ASP A 197 27.28 8.40 3.33
CA ASP A 197 27.36 9.50 2.35
C ASP A 197 26.27 10.58 2.52
N GLU A 198 25.28 10.40 3.42
CA GLU A 198 24.14 11.33 3.58
C GLU A 198 24.01 12.05 4.93
N VAL A 199 24.98 11.93 5.85
CA VAL A 199 24.85 12.50 7.22
C VAL A 199 25.59 13.84 7.43
N ASP A 200 26.16 14.45 6.39
CA ASP A 200 27.06 15.61 6.55
C ASP A 200 26.41 17.01 6.43
N GLU A 201 25.08 17.16 6.53
CA GLU A 201 24.48 18.51 6.40
C GLU A 201 23.23 18.77 7.26
N PHE A 202 23.27 18.52 8.57
CA PHE A 202 22.33 19.17 9.52
C PHE A 202 23.01 19.39 10.88
N ASP A 203 23.88 20.39 10.94
CA ASP A 203 24.50 20.88 12.17
C ASP A 203 24.19 22.39 12.29
N ASP A 204 22.98 22.71 12.75
CA ASP A 204 22.63 23.99 13.40
C ASP A 204 21.14 23.98 13.74
N PHE A 205 20.79 23.71 15.00
CA PHE A 205 19.83 24.42 15.85
C PHE A 205 19.56 23.57 17.10
N ASP A 206 20.42 23.75 18.10
CA ASP A 206 20.15 23.38 19.48
C ASP A 206 18.95 24.17 20.04
N ASP A 207 18.25 23.52 20.98
CA ASP A 207 17.37 24.07 22.02
C ASP A 207 15.86 24.09 21.70
N PHE A 208 15.13 23.03 22.08
CA PHE A 208 13.79 23.06 22.75
C PHE A 208 13.23 21.63 23.00
N ASP A 209 13.93 20.81 23.80
CA ASP A 209 13.44 19.50 24.27
C ASP A 209 12.80 19.61 25.66
N GLU A 210 11.61 20.20 25.79
CA GLU A 210 10.81 20.03 27.02
C GLU A 210 9.31 20.34 26.84
N PHE A 211 8.56 19.68 25.93
CA PHE A 211 7.08 19.75 25.97
C PHE A 211 6.31 18.57 25.35
N ASP A 212 6.84 17.34 25.40
CA ASP A 212 6.21 16.17 24.74
C ASP A 212 5.47 15.18 25.68
N ASP A 213 5.05 15.61 26.87
CA ASP A 213 4.35 14.74 27.84
C ASP A 213 2.86 15.08 28.06
N PHE A 214 2.08 15.32 26.99
CA PHE A 214 0.63 15.54 27.13
C PHE A 214 -0.29 14.64 26.28
N THR A 215 0.21 13.69 25.49
CA THR A 215 -0.66 12.85 24.62
C THR A 215 -0.46 11.34 24.74
N ARG A 216 0.25 10.85 25.78
CA ARG A 216 0.34 9.40 26.06
C ARG A 216 -1.00 8.83 26.53
N SER A 217 -1.82 8.47 25.56
CA SER A 217 -3.01 7.65 25.75
C SER A 217 -2.53 6.22 25.99
N THR A 218 -2.73 5.69 27.20
CA THR A 218 -2.38 4.31 27.55
C THR A 218 -3.14 3.35 26.61
N PRO A 219 -2.46 2.57 25.75
CA PRO A 219 -3.14 1.61 24.90
C PRO A 219 -3.76 0.50 25.76
N ILE A 220 -5.05 0.27 25.57
CA ILE A 220 -5.80 -0.84 26.16
C ILE A 220 -5.28 -2.13 25.53
N PRO A 221 -4.85 -3.14 26.30
CA PRO A 221 -4.36 -4.39 25.74
C PRO A 221 -5.55 -5.19 25.21
N VAL A 222 -5.78 -5.12 23.90
CA VAL A 222 -6.59 -6.11 23.18
C VAL A 222 -5.64 -7.24 22.78
N ALA A 223 -5.89 -8.44 23.28
CA ALA A 223 -5.19 -9.64 22.83
C ALA A 223 -5.49 -9.83 21.33
N MET A 224 -4.48 -9.68 20.48
CA MET A 224 -4.57 -9.92 19.04
C MET A 224 -3.40 -10.82 18.66
N GLU A 225 -3.69 -11.97 18.05
CA GLU A 225 -2.70 -12.81 17.37
C GLU A 225 -1.97 -11.95 16.32
N ASP A 226 -0.63 -11.92 16.42
CA ASP A 226 0.35 -11.50 15.42
C ASP A 226 0.18 -10.12 14.74
N GLY A 227 0.83 -9.11 15.33
CA GLY A 227 1.08 -7.79 14.70
C GLY A 227 0.06 -6.69 15.02
N PRO A 228 0.36 -5.41 14.72
CA PRO A 228 -0.64 -4.35 14.76
C PRO A 228 -1.72 -4.58 13.70
N ALA A 229 -2.93 -4.07 13.94
CA ALA A 229 -4.02 -4.22 12.98
C ALA A 229 -3.65 -3.57 11.62
N PRO A 230 -3.99 -4.20 10.48
CA PRO A 230 -3.74 -3.63 9.17
C PRO A 230 -4.54 -2.33 8.99
N ASP A 231 -3.94 -1.37 8.30
CA ASP A 231 -4.59 -0.12 7.92
C ASP A 231 -5.67 -0.34 6.88
N ARG A 232 -5.44 -1.29 5.95
CA ARG A 232 -6.42 -1.71 4.94
C ARG A 232 -6.44 -3.22 4.84
N ILE A 233 -7.65 -3.76 4.75
CA ILE A 233 -7.90 -5.17 4.50
C ILE A 233 -9.00 -5.29 3.46
N ARG A 234 -8.80 -6.16 2.47
CA ARG A 234 -9.85 -6.53 1.52
C ARG A 234 -9.79 -8.02 1.25
N ILE A 235 -10.95 -8.66 1.33
CA ILE A 235 -11.15 -10.03 0.88
C ILE A 235 -11.90 -9.98 -0.45
N ILE A 236 -11.33 -10.59 -1.47
CA ILE A 236 -11.85 -10.62 -2.83
C ILE A 236 -12.22 -12.07 -3.13
N ALA A 237 -13.51 -12.37 -3.20
CA ALA A 237 -13.98 -13.69 -3.59
C ALA A 237 -13.96 -13.84 -5.12
N LEU A 238 -13.48 -14.97 -5.61
CA LEU A 238 -13.52 -15.31 -7.02
C LEU A 238 -14.84 -16.01 -7.32
N LEU A 239 -15.50 -15.60 -8.40
CA LEU A 239 -16.73 -16.23 -8.88
C LEU A 239 -16.35 -17.49 -9.68
N ASP A 240 -16.90 -18.63 -9.28
CA ASP A 240 -16.67 -19.95 -9.90
C ASP A 240 -15.24 -20.51 -9.78
N PRO A 241 -14.73 -20.74 -8.55
CA PRO A 241 -13.51 -21.51 -8.36
C PRO A 241 -13.81 -22.97 -8.69
N VAL A 242 -13.59 -23.38 -9.94
CA VAL A 242 -13.68 -24.79 -10.31
C VAL A 242 -12.48 -25.51 -9.68
N PRO A 243 -12.67 -26.43 -8.72
CA PRO A 243 -11.57 -27.22 -8.19
C PRO A 243 -11.02 -28.08 -9.31
N VAL A 244 -9.70 -28.21 -9.40
CA VAL A 244 -9.11 -29.23 -10.27
C VAL A 244 -9.42 -30.59 -9.63
N ASP A 245 -10.50 -31.23 -10.09
CA ASP A 245 -10.79 -32.61 -9.72
C ASP A 245 -9.58 -33.47 -10.11
N GLY A 246 -8.88 -33.98 -9.10
CA GLY A 246 -7.77 -34.90 -9.28
C GLY A 246 -8.18 -36.03 -10.20
N GLY A 247 -7.47 -36.15 -11.33
CA GLY A 247 -7.80 -37.05 -12.43
C GLY A 247 -8.05 -38.49 -11.99
N GLY A 248 -9.33 -38.81 -11.77
CA GLY A 248 -9.83 -40.17 -11.74
C GLY A 248 -9.92 -40.68 -13.17
N SER A 249 -8.85 -41.32 -13.64
CA SER A 249 -8.88 -42.19 -14.81
C SER A 249 -10.05 -43.17 -14.71
N ASN A 250 -11.13 -42.93 -15.44
CA ASN A 250 -12.10 -43.97 -15.76
C ASN A 250 -12.17 -44.12 -17.28
N SER A 251 -11.28 -44.97 -17.77
CA SER A 251 -11.34 -45.59 -19.07
C SER A 251 -12.69 -46.25 -19.31
N ASP A 252 -13.26 -45.96 -20.47
CA ASP A 252 -13.99 -46.91 -21.32
C ASP A 252 -15.35 -47.43 -20.80
N LYS A 253 -16.42 -46.75 -21.21
CA LYS A 253 -17.69 -47.44 -21.53
C LYS A 253 -18.28 -46.86 -22.82
N LYS A 254 -17.96 -47.53 -23.92
CA LYS A 254 -18.71 -47.51 -25.18
C LYS A 254 -20.20 -47.80 -24.91
N PRO A 255 -21.16 -47.00 -25.40
CA PRO A 255 -22.57 -47.35 -25.28
C PRO A 255 -22.89 -48.52 -26.23
N GLU A 256 -23.40 -49.61 -25.67
CA GLU A 256 -24.05 -50.67 -26.42
C GLU A 256 -25.29 -50.12 -27.12
N ALA A 257 -25.44 -50.47 -28.40
CA ALA A 257 -26.62 -50.16 -29.18
C ALA A 257 -27.79 -51.00 -28.66
N GLU A 258 -28.83 -50.35 -28.13
CA GLU A 258 -30.11 -50.99 -27.89
C GLU A 258 -30.82 -51.22 -29.23
N ASP A 259 -30.91 -52.50 -29.59
CA ASP A 259 -31.80 -53.03 -30.61
C ASP A 259 -33.24 -52.94 -30.06
N PHE A 260 -34.09 -52.13 -30.66
CA PHE A 260 -35.53 -52.10 -30.36
C PHE A 260 -36.32 -52.85 -31.45
N PRO A 261 -37.30 -53.70 -31.06
CA PRO A 261 -38.12 -54.51 -31.97
C PRO A 261 -39.17 -53.73 -32.76
#